data_AF-A0A6J6MBR3-F1
#
_entry.id   AF-A0A6J6MBR3-F1
#
_cell.length_a   1.000
_cell.length_b   1.000
_cell.length_c   1.000
_cell.angle_alpha   90.00
_cell.angle_beta   90.00
_cell.angle_gamma   90.00
#
_symmetry.space_group_name_H-M   'P 1'
#
loop_
_entity.id
_entity.type
_entity.pdbx_description
1 polymer ?
#
loop_
_entity_poly.entity_id
_entity_poly.type
_entity_poly.pdbx_seq_one_letter_code
_entity_poly.pdbx_strand_id
1 'polypeptide(L)'
;MLRWSLATSLDENRAGTLIANLLGVAAAAFFLVFAERRGNDAVRHFLLPGFCGGLTTFSTVMLLSLQSMNPPSFQIPMGIGAQYLFETVVLSALTIAICIPIARKVIPVKK
;
A
#
# COMPACT_ATOMS: atom_id res chain seq x y z
N MET A 1 13.68 -2.30 3.66
CA MET A 1 14.13 -3.69 3.51
C MET A 1 13.02 -4.55 2.93
N LEU A 2 11.92 -4.82 3.64
CA LEU A 2 10.81 -5.66 3.14
C LEU A 2 10.22 -5.16 1.80
N ARG A 3 9.92 -3.87 1.67
CA ARG A 3 9.41 -3.27 0.42
C ARG A 3 10.37 -3.49 -0.75
N TRP A 4 11.66 -3.25 -0.53
CA TRP A 4 12.67 -3.44 -1.57
C TRP A 4 12.69 -4.90 -2.00
N SER A 5 12.77 -5.85 -1.05
CA SER A 5 12.73 -7.29 -1.35
C SER A 5 11.47 -7.73 -2.12
N LEU A 6 10.29 -7.21 -1.76
CA LEU A 6 9.05 -7.49 -2.48
C LEU A 6 9.06 -6.89 -3.90
N ALA A 7 9.57 -5.67 -4.06
CA ALA A 7 9.68 -5.02 -5.36
C ALA A 7 10.70 -5.72 -6.26
N THR A 8 11.85 -6.16 -5.74
CA THR A 8 12.84 -6.90 -6.52
C THR A 8 12.34 -8.31 -6.89
N SER A 9 11.51 -8.93 -6.05
CA SER A 9 10.95 -10.26 -6.33
C SER A 9 9.79 -10.25 -7.34
N LEU A 10 9.17 -9.09 -7.58
CA LEU A 10 8.00 -8.93 -8.45
C LEU A 10 8.33 -8.17 -9.76
N ASP A 11 9.62 -8.14 -10.11
CA ASP A 11 10.23 -7.18 -11.04
C ASP A 11 10.01 -5.71 -10.60
N GLU A 12 11.02 -4.85 -10.72
CA GLU A 12 10.96 -3.43 -10.33
C GLU A 12 10.08 -2.58 -11.27
N ASN A 13 8.88 -3.07 -11.56
CA ASN A 13 7.88 -2.52 -12.45
C ASN A 13 6.70 -1.93 -11.67
N ARG A 14 5.83 -1.21 -12.38
CA ARG A 14 4.60 -0.59 -11.85
C ARG A 14 3.73 -1.58 -11.07
N ALA A 15 3.58 -2.81 -11.57
CA ALA A 15 2.81 -3.85 -10.91
C ALA A 15 3.40 -4.27 -9.55
N GLY A 16 4.72 -4.45 -9.45
CA GLY A 16 5.39 -4.81 -8.19
C GLY A 16 5.23 -3.73 -7.11
N THR A 17 5.32 -2.45 -7.50
CA THR A 17 5.08 -1.33 -6.58
C THR A 17 3.61 -1.24 -6.15
N LEU A 18 2.66 -1.46 -7.06
CA LEU A 18 1.24 -1.50 -6.75
C LEU A 18 0.92 -2.62 -5.75
N ILE A 19 1.38 -3.85 -6.01
CA ILE A 19 1.17 -5.01 -5.13
C ILE A 19 1.76 -4.76 -3.74
N ALA A 20 2.98 -4.24 -3.65
CA ALA A 20 3.60 -3.91 -2.37
C ALA A 20 2.77 -2.87 -1.59
N ASN A 21 2.25 -1.84 -2.26
CA ASN A 21 1.35 -0.86 -1.64
C ASN A 21 0.05 -1.50 -1.14
N LEU A 22 -0.60 -2.33 -1.95
CA LEU A 22 -1.85 -2.99 -1.56
C LEU A 22 -1.65 -3.94 -0.38
N LEU A 23 -0.54 -4.69 -0.34
CA LEU A 23 -0.19 -5.54 0.80
C LEU A 23 0.07 -4.71 2.06
N GLY A 24 0.73 -3.57 1.93
CA GLY A 24 0.97 -2.65 3.05
C GLY A 24 -0.31 -2.04 3.59
N VAL A 25 -1.21 -1.64 2.70
CA VAL A 25 -2.54 -1.12 3.05
C VAL A 25 -3.40 -2.20 3.71
N ALA A 26 -3.39 -3.43 3.20
CA ALA A 26 -4.08 -4.56 3.80
C ALA A 26 -3.54 -4.83 5.22
N ALA A 27 -2.21 -4.94 5.38
CA ALA A 27 -1.58 -5.11 6.68
C ALA A 27 -1.93 -3.96 7.65
N ALA A 28 -1.93 -2.71 7.18
CA ALA A 28 -2.31 -1.55 7.97
C ALA A 28 -3.76 -1.65 8.48
N ALA A 29 -4.70 -2.08 7.64
CA ALA A 29 -6.09 -2.28 8.05
C ALA A 29 -6.22 -3.33 9.17
N PHE A 30 -5.48 -4.44 9.07
CA PHE A 30 -5.45 -5.46 10.13
C PHE A 30 -4.78 -4.96 11.41
N PHE A 31 -3.65 -4.26 11.30
CA PHE A 31 -2.96 -3.71 12.47
C PHE A 31 -3.71 -2.58 13.15
N LEU A 32 -4.47 -1.78 12.40
CA LEU A 32 -5.36 -0.77 12.96
C LEU A 32 -6.42 -1.43 13.84
N VAL A 33 -7.12 -2.44 13.31
CA VAL A 33 -8.16 -3.15 14.08
C VAL A 33 -7.55 -3.91 15.26
N PHE A 34 -6.36 -4.49 15.09
CA PHE A 34 -5.63 -5.13 16.19
C PHE A 34 -5.28 -4.13 17.29
N ALA A 35 -4.74 -2.96 16.91
CA ALA A 35 -4.37 -1.90 17.84
C ALA A 35 -5.59 -1.36 18.58
N GLU A 36 -6.70 -1.11 17.89
CA GLU A 36 -7.95 -0.64 18.51
C GLU A 36 -8.53 -1.64 19.52
N ARG A 37 -8.40 -2.94 19.26
CA ARG A 37 -9.05 -3.98 20.09
C ARG A 37 -8.16 -4.53 21.20
N ARG A 38 -6.83 -4.46 21.04
CA ARG A 38 -5.86 -5.16 21.90
C ARG A 38 -4.55 -4.42 22.12
N GLY A 39 -4.25 -3.39 21.33
CA GLY A 39 -2.93 -2.75 21.33
C GLY A 39 -2.77 -1.71 22.44
N ASN A 40 -1.50 -1.48 22.80
CA ASN A 40 -1.04 -0.30 23.53
C ASN A 40 -0.59 0.75 22.49
N ASP A 41 -0.61 2.03 22.84
CA ASP A 41 -0.18 3.14 21.98
C ASP A 41 1.21 2.90 21.36
N ALA A 42 2.14 2.29 22.10
CA ALA A 42 3.47 1.95 21.57
C ALA A 42 3.42 1.00 20.35
N VAL A 43 2.54 -0.01 20.38
CA VAL A 43 2.36 -0.98 19.29
C VAL A 43 1.73 -0.30 18.07
N ARG A 44 0.79 0.62 18.33
CA ARG A 44 0.14 1.42 17.28
C ARG A 44 1.16 2.28 16.54
N HIS A 45 2.01 3.01 17.25
CA HIS A 45 3.03 3.89 16.66
C HIS A 45 4.13 3.12 15.91
N PHE A 46 4.47 1.91 16.37
CA PHE A 46 5.44 1.07 15.67
C PHE A 46 4.86 0.45 14.39
N LEU A 47 3.68 -0.17 14.46
CA LEU A 47 3.12 -0.94 13.35
C LEU A 47 2.54 -0.05 12.24
N LEU A 48 1.88 1.06 12.59
CA LEU A 48 1.20 1.90 11.60
C LEU A 48 2.18 2.89 10.94
N PRO A 49 2.71 3.92 11.64
CA PRO A 49 3.70 4.82 11.05
C PRO A 49 5.01 4.13 10.64
N GLY A 50 5.53 3.22 11.47
CA GLY A 50 6.82 2.56 11.22
C GLY A 50 6.74 1.49 10.14
N PHE A 51 6.09 0.37 10.44
CA PHE A 51 6.07 -0.79 9.54
C PHE A 51 5.23 -0.55 8.28
N CYS A 52 3.97 -0.12 8.40
CA CYS A 52 3.10 0.09 7.23
C CYS A 52 3.53 1.31 6.40
N GLY A 53 4.00 2.38 7.06
CA GLY A 53 4.58 3.53 6.37
C GLY A 53 5.86 3.19 5.62
N GLY A 54 6.67 2.26 6.10
CA GLY A 54 7.86 1.77 5.39
C GLY A 54 7.57 0.75 4.29
N LEU A 55 6.42 0.06 4.34
CA LEU A 55 6.01 -0.91 3.32
C LEU A 55 5.34 -0.23 2.12
N THR A 56 4.53 0.81 2.38
CA THR A 56 3.89 1.63 1.35
C THR A 56 4.81 2.76 0.89
N THR A 57 4.67 3.23 -0.35
CA THR A 57 5.45 4.34 -0.89
C THR A 57 4.62 5.18 -1.88
N PHE A 58 4.39 6.44 -1.52
CA PHE A 58 3.77 7.41 -2.43
C PHE A 58 4.81 8.00 -3.41
N SER A 59 6.05 8.20 -2.96
CA SER A 59 7.10 8.82 -3.79
C SER A 59 7.47 7.97 -5.00
N THR A 60 7.54 6.64 -4.85
CA THR A 60 7.78 5.72 -5.97
C THR A 60 6.60 5.70 -6.93
N VAL A 61 5.36 5.72 -6.42
CA VAL A 61 4.16 5.81 -7.27
C VAL A 61 4.19 7.10 -8.08
N MET A 62 4.48 8.23 -7.45
CA MET A 62 4.57 9.53 -8.11
C MET A 62 5.66 9.55 -9.19
N LEU A 63 6.85 9.01 -8.90
CA LEU A 63 7.95 8.90 -9.84
C LEU A 63 7.54 8.08 -11.08
N LEU A 64 6.98 6.88 -10.87
CA LEU A 64 6.52 6.02 -11.97
C LEU A 64 5.39 6.65 -12.79
N SER A 65 4.55 7.46 -12.14
CA SER A 65 3.45 8.18 -12.79
C SER A 65 3.97 9.30 -13.68
N LEU A 66 4.92 10.10 -13.17
CA LEU A 66 5.55 11.18 -13.94
C LEU A 66 6.39 10.63 -15.11
N GLN A 67 7.15 9.55 -14.90
CA GLN A 67 7.86 8.84 -15.98
C GLN A 67 6.91 8.34 -17.08
N SER A 68 5.68 7.99 -16.71
CA SER A 68 4.67 7.55 -17.67
C SER A 68 3.96 8.70 -18.39
N MET A 69 4.05 9.95 -17.88
CA MET A 69 3.48 11.14 -18.51
C MET A 69 4.46 11.82 -19.47
N ASN A 70 5.76 11.78 -19.18
CA ASN A 70 6.83 12.28 -20.06
C ASN A 70 7.87 11.17 -20.29
N PRO A 71 7.54 10.14 -21.08
CA PRO A 71 8.48 9.07 -21.36
C PRO A 71 9.64 9.59 -22.23
N PRO A 72 10.91 9.27 -21.89
CA PRO A 72 12.07 9.61 -22.74
C PRO A 72 12.07 8.85 -24.08
N SER A 73 11.12 7.94 -24.30
CA SER A 73 10.94 7.15 -25.51
C SER A 73 9.45 7.15 -25.89
N PHE A 74 9.14 7.55 -27.13
CA PHE A 74 7.84 7.88 -27.72
C PHE A 74 6.80 6.72 -27.78
N GLN A 75 6.75 5.81 -26.80
CA GLN A 75 5.94 4.57 -26.87
C GLN A 75 4.92 4.37 -25.74
N ILE A 76 4.77 5.30 -24.80
CA ILE A 76 3.74 5.21 -23.76
C ILE A 76 2.58 6.16 -24.10
N PRO A 77 1.33 5.65 -24.27
CA PRO A 77 0.15 6.47 -24.49
C PRO A 77 -0.03 7.55 -23.42
N MET A 78 -0.36 8.76 -23.87
CA MET A 78 -0.74 9.88 -23.01
C MET A 78 -1.90 9.45 -22.08
N GLY A 79 -1.67 9.46 -20.76
CA GLY A 79 -2.69 9.16 -19.74
C GLY A 79 -2.38 8.00 -18.78
N ILE A 80 -1.40 7.14 -19.10
CA ILE A 80 -1.09 5.96 -18.25
C ILE A 80 -0.60 6.35 -16.86
N GLY A 81 0.12 7.47 -16.71
CA GLY A 81 0.56 7.95 -15.40
C GLY A 81 -0.58 8.36 -14.47
N ALA A 82 -1.59 9.07 -14.99
CA ALA A 82 -2.77 9.47 -14.22
C ALA A 82 -3.62 8.24 -13.86
N GLN A 83 -3.76 7.30 -14.80
CA GLN A 83 -4.45 6.04 -14.56
C GLN A 83 -3.78 5.23 -13.46
N TYR A 84 -2.44 5.12 -13.45
CA TYR A 84 -1.71 4.38 -12.42
C TYR A 84 -1.87 5.00 -11.01
N LEU A 85 -1.86 6.33 -10.90
CA LEU A 85 -2.20 7.02 -9.64
C LEU A 85 -3.62 6.69 -9.19
N PHE A 86 -4.57 6.81 -10.11
CA PHE A 86 -5.98 6.57 -9.82
C PHE A 86 -6.23 5.12 -9.37
N GLU A 87 -5.67 4.15 -10.10
CA GLU A 87 -5.72 2.73 -9.74
C GLU A 87 -5.12 2.47 -8.36
N THR A 88 -3.95 3.05 -8.07
CA THR A 88 -3.30 2.89 -6.76
C THR A 88 -4.18 3.40 -5.62
N VAL A 89 -4.80 4.57 -5.78
CA VAL A 89 -5.67 5.18 -4.76
C VAL A 89 -6.96 4.37 -4.60
N VAL A 90 -7.65 4.06 -5.69
CA VAL A 90 -8.93 3.35 -5.67
C VAL A 90 -8.77 1.93 -5.14
N LEU A 91 -7.77 1.18 -5.62
CA LEU A 91 -7.51 -0.18 -5.13
C LEU A 91 -7.08 -0.18 -3.66
N SER A 92 -6.33 0.83 -3.21
CA SER A 92 -6.00 0.98 -1.78
C SER A 92 -7.25 1.23 -0.94
N ALA A 93 -8.15 2.12 -1.38
CA ALA A 93 -9.41 2.38 -0.69
C ALA A 93 -10.32 1.13 -0.64
N LEU A 94 -10.43 0.40 -1.75
CA LEU A 94 -11.16 -0.87 -1.81
C LEU A 94 -10.54 -1.92 -0.88
N THR A 95 -9.22 -2.02 -0.85
CA THR A 95 -8.50 -2.93 0.04
C THR A 95 -8.82 -2.63 1.51
N ILE A 96 -8.83 -1.35 1.91
CA ILE A 96 -9.24 -0.96 3.27
C ILE A 96 -10.70 -1.34 3.54
N ALA A 97 -11.60 -1.01 2.61
CA ALA A 97 -13.03 -1.28 2.74
C ALA A 97 -13.33 -2.77 2.92
N ILE A 98 -12.54 -3.66 2.29
CA ILE A 98 -12.66 -5.11 2.41
C ILE A 98 -11.93 -5.65 3.64
N CYS A 99 -10.70 -5.19 3.91
CA CYS A 99 -9.87 -5.76 4.98
C CYS A 99 -10.36 -5.36 6.38
N ILE A 100 -10.89 -4.15 6.59
CA ILE A 100 -11.40 -3.73 7.90
C ILE A 100 -12.51 -4.65 8.43
N PRO A 101 -13.61 -4.94 7.69
CA PRO A 101 -14.67 -5.81 8.20
C PRO A 101 -14.16 -7.24 8.44
N ILE A 102 -13.27 -7.75 7.58
CA ILE A 102 -12.63 -9.06 7.77
C ILE A 102 -11.80 -9.06 9.06
N ALA A 103 -10.93 -8.08 9.26
CA ALA A 103 -10.10 -7.94 10.45
C ALA A 103 -10.97 -7.84 11.72
N ARG A 104 -12.09 -7.12 11.66
CA ARG A 104 -13.08 -7.02 12.74
C ARG A 104 -13.79 -8.34 13.03
N LYS A 105 -13.93 -9.24 12.06
CA LYS A 105 -14.50 -10.58 12.27
C LYS A 105 -13.46 -11.54 12.87
N VAL A 106 -12.20 -11.41 12.47
CA VAL A 106 -11.11 -12.32 12.85
C VAL A 106 -10.51 -11.98 14.23
N ILE A 107 -10.38 -10.69 14.56
CA ILE A 107 -9.70 -10.23 15.78
C ILE A 107 -10.75 -9.98 16.88
N PRO A 108 -10.89 -10.82 17.92
CA PRO A 108 -11.91 -10.60 18.94
C PRO A 108 -11.55 -9.41 19.82
N VAL A 109 -12.58 -8.65 20.25
CA VAL A 109 -12.44 -7.58 21.24
C VAL A 109 -11.93 -8.16 22.55
N LYS A 110 -10.94 -7.53 23.17
CA LYS A 110 -10.46 -7.90 24.50
C LYS A 110 -11.56 -7.52 25.51
N LYS A 111 -12.09 -8.49 26.26
CA LYS A 111 -12.97 -8.23 27.41
C LYS A 111 -12.16 -7.65 28.55
#